data_AF-A0A958PQB8-F1
#
_entry.id   AF-A0A958PQB8-F1
#
_cell.length_a   1.000
_cell.length_b   1.000
_cell.length_c   1.000
_cell.angle_alpha   90.00
_cell.angle_beta   90.00
_cell.angle_gamma   90.00
#
_symmetry.space_group_name_H-M   'P 1'
#
loop_
_entity.id
_entity.type
_entity.pdbx_description
1 polymer ?
#
loop_
_entity_poly.entity_id
_entity_poly.type
_entity_poly.pdbx_seq_one_letter_code
_entity_poly.pdbx_strand_id
1 'polypeptide(L)' 'MSIETLDSYFPMLIFTYGAIMTLTLNWPQLLKIAEERFPEDLLKQMLGHRYLALFSLIFGGLWTLQNIWLS' A
#
# COMPACT_ATOMS: atom_id res chain seq x y z
N MET A 1 -0.87 23.82 -5.26
CA MET A 1 -1.68 22.60 -5.48
C MET A 1 -3.09 22.91 -5.02
N SER A 2 -4.11 22.74 -5.86
CA SER A 2 -5.50 22.88 -5.41
C SER A 2 -5.94 21.62 -4.66
N ILE A 3 -6.98 21.75 -3.84
CA ILE A 3 -7.56 20.62 -3.11
C ILE A 3 -8.06 19.55 -4.09
N GLU A 4 -8.64 19.95 -5.21
CA GLU A 4 -9.12 19.05 -6.27
C GLU A 4 -7.99 18.23 -6.90
N THR A 5 -6.82 18.86 -7.12
CA THR A 5 -5.66 18.14 -7.64
C THR A 5 -5.14 17.12 -6.62
N LEU A 6 -5.13 17.49 -5.33
CA LEU A 6 -4.75 16.56 -4.26
C LEU A 6 -5.70 15.35 -4.22
N ASP A 7 -7.01 15.60 -4.27
CA ASP A 7 -8.05 14.58 -4.19
C ASP A 7 -8.02 13.58 -5.35
N SER A 8 -7.54 14.02 -6.52
CA SER A 8 -7.38 13.16 -7.70
C SER A 8 -6.17 12.22 -7.56
N TYR A 9 -5.02 12.71 -7.09
CA TYR A 9 -3.78 11.93 -7.01
C TYR A 9 -3.63 11.10 -5.72
N PHE A 10 -4.17 11.59 -4.61
CA PHE A 10 -4.01 10.96 -3.31
C PHE A 10 -4.53 9.51 -3.24
N PRO A 11 -5.70 9.18 -3.83
CA PRO A 11 -6.22 7.80 -3.82
C PRO A 11 -5.31 6.85 -4.59
N MET A 12 -4.72 7.31 -5.69
CA MET A 12 -3.79 6.54 -6.50
C MET A 12 -2.49 6.24 -5.74
N LEU A 13 -2.00 7.20 -4.95
CA LEU A 13 -0.83 7.00 -4.08
C LEU A 13 -1.13 5.97 -2.98
N ILE A 14 -2.28 6.10 -2.30
CA ILE A 14 -2.71 5.14 -1.27
C ILE A 14 -2.86 3.73 -1.88
N PHE A 15 -3.53 3.62 -3.03
CA PHE A 15 -3.71 2.36 -3.73
C PHE A 15 -2.37 1.73 -4.09
N THR A 16 -1.45 2.50 -4.65
CA THR A 16 -0.12 2.03 -5.07
C THR A 16 0.68 1.54 -3.86
N TYR A 17 0.67 2.29 -2.75
CA TYR A 17 1.29 1.85 -1.50
C TYR A 17 0.70 0.53 -1.00
N GLY A 18 -0.64 0.46 -0.96
CA GLY A 18 -1.37 -0.74 -0.55
C GLY A 18 -1.03 -1.95 -1.41
N ALA A 19 -0.95 -1.78 -2.73
CA ALA A 19 -0.60 -2.83 -3.68
C ALA A 19 0.84 -3.33 -3.47
N ILE A 20 1.82 -2.43 -3.43
CA ILE A 20 3.23 -2.79 -3.25
C ILE A 20 3.43 -3.51 -1.91
N MET A 21 2.90 -2.96 -0.82
CA MET A 21 3.06 -3.56 0.50
C MET A 21 2.32 -4.89 0.62
N THR A 22 1.12 -5.00 0.07
CA THR A 22 0.36 -6.26 0.10
C THR A 22 1.09 -7.35 -0.70
N LEU A 23 1.61 -7.03 -1.89
CA LEU A 23 2.42 -7.97 -2.68
C LEU A 23 3.67 -8.39 -1.91
N THR A 24 4.43 -7.42 -1.40
CA THR A 24 5.68 -7.68 -0.67
C THR A 24 5.47 -8.57 0.56
N LEU A 25 4.43 -8.29 1.35
CA LEU A 25 4.14 -9.01 2.59
C LEU A 25 3.49 -10.39 2.40
N ASN A 26 2.89 -10.66 1.24
CA ASN A 26 2.24 -11.95 0.96
C ASN A 26 3.02 -12.82 -0.03
N TRP A 27 4.13 -12.32 -0.59
CA TRP A 27 4.98 -13.09 -1.49
C TRP A 27 6.07 -13.84 -0.69
N PRO A 28 6.05 -15.18 -0.65
CA PRO A 28 6.90 -15.96 0.27
C PRO A 28 8.40 -15.77 0.03
N GLN A 29 8.81 -15.56 -1.23
CA GLN A 29 10.22 -15.36 -1.56
C GLN A 29 10.74 -13.99 -1.08
N LEU A 30 9.90 -12.95 -1.09
CA LEU A 30 10.27 -11.62 -0.61
C LEU A 30 10.33 -11.59 0.91
N LEU A 31 9.41 -12.30 1.56
CA LEU A 31 9.41 -12.47 3.01
C LEU A 31 10.68 -13.17 3.49
N LYS A 32 11.08 -14.26 2.80
CA LYS A 32 12.32 -14.97 3.12
C LYS A 32 13.56 -14.09 2.97
N ILE A 33 13.63 -13.28 1.92
CA ILE A 33 14.74 -12.32 1.72
C ILE A 33 14.77 -11.29 2.87
N ALA A 34 13.60 -10.81 3.30
CA ALA A 34 13.50 -9.88 4.42
C ALA A 34 13.95 -10.52 5.75
N GLU A 35 13.54 -11.76 6.02
CA GLU A 35 13.98 -12.52 7.19
C GLU A 35 15.50 -12.74 7.24
N GLU A 36 16.13 -12.97 6.08
CA GLU A 36 17.58 -13.21 5.99
C GLU A 36 18.42 -11.92 6.05
N ARG A 37 17.86 -10.77 5.65
CA ARG A 37 18.64 -9.54 5.43
C ARG A 37 18.28 -8.38 6.35
N PHE A 38 17.07 -8.34 6.92
CA PHE A 38 16.64 -7.20 7.72
C PHE A 38 16.92 -7.41 9.21
N PRO A 39 17.26 -6.34 9.94
CA PRO A 39 17.23 -6.36 11.40
C PRO A 39 15.84 -6.74 11.91
N GLU A 40 15.76 -7.47 13.03
CA GLU A 40 14.48 -7.96 13.58
C GLU A 40 13.46 -6.84 13.82
N ASP A 41 13.90 -5.67 14.28
CA ASP A 41 13.02 -4.54 14.55
C ASP A 41 12.37 -3.98 13.28
N LEU A 42 13.15 -3.91 12.19
CA LEU A 42 12.66 -3.48 10.88
C LEU A 42 11.69 -4.50 10.30
N LEU A 43 11.97 -5.80 10.44
CA LEU A 43 11.08 -6.85 10.00
C LEU A 43 9.75 -6.81 10.76
N LYS A 44 9.78 -6.69 12.09
CA LYS A 44 8.59 -6.56 12.94
C LYS A 44 7.76 -5.33 12.54
N GLN A 45 8.42 -4.19 12.32
CA GLN A 45 7.76 -2.97 11.86
C GLN A 45 7.08 -3.20 10.50
N MET A 46 7.79 -3.80 9.53
CA MET A 46 7.26 -4.05 8.19
C MET A 46 6.06 -4.99 8.22
N LEU A 47 6.12 -6.08 8.99
CA LEU A 47 5.00 -7.01 9.19
C LEU A 47 3.77 -6.35 9.82
N GLY A 48 3.99 -5.37 10.72
CA GLY A 48 2.91 -4.58 11.33
C GLY A 48 2.09 -3.77 10.31
N HIS A 49 2.64 -3.46 9.14
CA HIS A 49 1.93 -2.72 8.09
C HIS A 49 0.94 -3.58 7.29
N ARG A 50 0.80 -4.88 7.57
CA ARG A 50 -0.06 -5.79 6.79
C ARG A 50 -1.52 -5.34 6.71
N TYR A 51 -2.10 -4.92 7.83
CA TYR A 51 -3.47 -4.42 7.86
C TYR A 51 -3.58 -3.06 7.16
N LEU A 52 -2.63 -2.16 7.40
CA LEU A 52 -2.60 -0.85 6.73
C LEU A 52 -2.48 -1.00 5.21
N ALA A 53 -1.66 -1.93 4.73
CA ALA A 53 -1.48 -2.24 3.32
C ALA A 53 -2.79 -2.73 2.69
N LEU A 54 -3.51 -3.64 3.36
CA LEU A 54 -4.79 -4.15 2.88
C LEU A 54 -5.86 -3.05 2.85
N PHE A 55 -5.95 -2.23 3.90
CA PHE A 55 -6.87 -1.10 3.91
C PHE A 55 -6.53 -0.08 2.83
N SER A 56 -5.26 0.24 2.64
CA SER A 56 -4.80 1.14 1.58
C SER A 56 -5.12 0.58 0.19
N LEU A 57 -4.96 -0.74 -0.01
CA LEU A 57 -5.29 -1.40 -1.26
C LEU A 57 -6.78 -1.32 -1.57
N ILE A 58 -7.64 -1.63 -0.59
CA ILE A 58 -9.09 -1.64 -0.78
C ILE A 58 -9.63 -0.21 -0.92
N PHE A 59 -9.41 0.65 0.07
CA PHE A 59 -9.96 2.00 0.07
C PHE A 59 -9.34 2.90 -0.99
N GLY A 60 -8.02 2.82 -1.18
CA GLY A 60 -7.35 3.54 -2.27
C GLY A 60 -7.83 3.04 -3.63
N GLY A 61 -8.06 1.73 -3.79
CA GLY A 61 -8.58 1.14 -5.02
C GLY A 61 -10.01 1.59 -5.32
N LEU A 62 -10.92 1.48 -4.34
CA LEU A 62 -12.30 1.92 -4.47
C LEU A 62 -12.40 3.41 -4.81
N TRP A 63 -11.62 4.25 -4.13
CA TRP A 63 -11.62 5.68 -4.35
C TRP A 63 -10.98 6.05 -5.70
N THR A 64 -9.87 5.40 -6.09
CA THR A 64 -9.30 5.59 -7.43
C THR A 64 -10.31 5.20 -8.51
N LEU A 65 -11.02 4.08 -8.34
CA LEU A 65 -12.06 3.64 -9.27
C LEU A 65 -13.23 4.63 -9.32
N GLN A 66 -13.65 5.16 -8.17
CA GLN A 66 -14.66 6.20 -8.06
C GLN A 66 -14.25 7.46 -8.82
N ASN A 67 -13.01 7.93 -8.64
CA ASN A 67 -12.49 9.11 -9.34
C ASN A 67 -12.45 8.90 -10.85
N ILE A 68 -12.10 7.71 -11.33
CA ILE A 68 -12.11 7.41 -12.78
C ILE A 68 -13.54 7.35 -13.32
N TRP A 69 -14.50 6.84 -12.55
CA TRP A 69 -15.88 6.68 -13.01
C TRP A 69 -16.67 8.00 -13.00
N LEU A 70 -16.49 8.82 -11.96
CA LEU A 70 -17.27 10.04 -11.73
C LEU A 70 -16.59 11.32 -12.27
N SER A 71 -15.38 11.21 -12.83
CA SER A 71 -14.68 12.29 -13.52
C SER A 71 -15.11 12.42 -14.97
#